data_AF-A0A101VFC5-F1
#
_entry.id   AF-A0A101VFC5-F1
#
_cell.length_a   1.000
_cell.length_b   1.000
_cell.length_c   1.000
_cell.angle_alpha   90.00
_cell.angle_beta   90.00
_cell.angle_gamma   90.00
#
_symmetry.space_group_name_H-M   'P 1'
#
loop_
_entity.id
_entity.type
_entity.pdbx_description
1 polymer ?
#
loop_
_entity_poly.entity_id
_entity_poly.type
_entity_poly.pdbx_seq_one_letter_code
_entity_poly.pdbx_strand_id
1 'polypeptide(L)' 'MKKPIIIGTFALLYILVTFFGIGPVLLADGSMQERVITLVIIIIIYVLLTFGLKKLLKSIKD' A
#
# COMPACT_ATOMS: atom_id res chain seq x y z
N MET A 1 15.03 1.27 -18.68
CA MET A 1 13.55 1.30 -18.93
C MET A 1 12.69 0.65 -17.84
N LYS A 2 13.22 -0.24 -16.98
CA LYS A 2 12.39 -0.98 -15.98
C LYS A 2 11.97 -0.15 -14.75
N LYS A 3 12.79 0.84 -14.37
CA LYS A 3 12.57 1.72 -13.23
C LYS A 3 11.25 2.52 -13.25
N PRO A 4 10.90 3.25 -14.34
CA PRO A 4 9.62 3.98 -14.39
C PRO A 4 8.41 3.05 -14.35
N ILE A 5 8.51 1.85 -14.94
CA ILE A 5 7.44 0.84 -14.88
C ILE A 5 7.19 0.42 -13.43
N ILE A 6 8.25 0.09 -12.68
CA ILE A 6 8.13 -0.28 -11.26
C ILE A 6 7.56 0.86 -10.43
N ILE A 7 8.04 2.09 -10.63
CA ILE A 7 7.49 3.25 -9.92
C ILE A 7 6.01 3.42 -10.24
N GLY A 8 5.61 3.34 -11.52
CA GLY A 8 4.21 3.42 -11.93
C GLY A 8 3.34 2.33 -11.33
N THR A 9 3.82 1.07 -11.32
CA THR A 9 3.11 -0.05 -10.68
C THR A 9 2.93 0.18 -9.18
N PHE A 10 3.98 0.56 -8.46
CA PHE A 10 3.87 0.80 -7.01
C PHE A 10 3.00 2.02 -6.70
N ALA A 11 3.07 3.08 -7.52
CA ALA A 11 2.17 4.22 -7.39
C ALA A 11 0.70 3.80 -7.51
N LEU A 12 0.37 2.98 -8.51
CA LEU A 12 -0.97 2.42 -8.67
C LEU A 12 -1.37 1.56 -7.46
N LEU A 13 -0.47 0.69 -6.97
CA LEU A 13 -0.72 -0.11 -5.77
C LEU A 13 -1.01 0.76 -4.53
N TYR A 14 -0.26 1.83 -4.31
CA TYR A 14 -0.53 2.76 -3.21
C TYR A 14 -1.87 3.46 -3.34
N ILE A 15 -2.23 3.89 -4.55
CA ILE A 15 -3.54 4.50 -4.81
C ILE A 15 -4.65 3.50 -4.46
N LEU A 16 -4.55 2.26 -4.96
CA LEU A 16 -5.54 1.22 -4.67
C LEU A 16 -5.64 0.94 -3.17
N VAL A 17 -4.52 0.74 -2.46
CA VAL A 17 -4.54 0.50 -1.01
C VAL A 17 -5.10 1.71 -0.24
N THR A 18 -4.85 2.93 -0.72
CA THR A 18 -5.42 4.14 -0.09
C THR A 18 -6.93 4.16 -0.24
N PHE A 19 -7.43 4.07 -1.47
CA PHE A 19 -8.88 4.14 -1.74
C PHE A 19 -9.63 2.95 -1.13
N PHE A 20 -9.17 1.73 -1.36
CA PHE A 20 -9.85 0.51 -0.93
C PHE A 20 -9.53 0.09 0.51
N GLY A 21 -8.42 0.55 1.08
CA GLY A 21 -8.08 0.28 2.47
C GLY A 21 -8.61 1.36 3.41
N ILE A 22 -8.17 2.61 3.23
CA ILE A 22 -8.57 3.71 4.13
C ILE A 22 -10.04 4.05 3.95
N GLY A 23 -10.61 3.90 2.75
CA GLY A 23 -12.03 4.11 2.49
C GLY A 23 -12.94 3.37 3.48
N PRO A 24 -12.87 2.03 3.60
CA PRO A 24 -13.60 1.28 4.60
C PRO A 24 -13.32 1.71 6.05
N VAL A 25 -12.08 2.06 6.38
CA VAL A 25 -11.75 2.55 7.74
C VAL A 25 -12.48 3.85 8.05
N LEU A 26 -12.72 4.72 7.07
CA LEU A 26 -13.36 6.01 7.29
C LEU A 26 -14.89 5.97 7.11
N LEU A 27 -15.37 5.15 6.18
CA LEU A 27 -16.73 5.23 5.65
C LEU A 27 -17.58 3.98 5.90
N ALA A 28 -16.99 2.83 6.26
CA ALA A 28 -17.78 1.64 6.53
C ALA A 28 -18.48 1.74 7.90
N ASP A 29 -19.71 1.25 7.94
CA ASP A 29 -20.51 1.13 9.16
C ASP A 29 -20.09 -0.11 9.97
N GLY A 30 -18.79 -0.17 10.29
CA GLY A 30 -18.18 -1.21 11.12
C GLY A 30 -17.96 -0.71 12.54
N SER A 31 -17.89 -1.64 13.49
CA SER A 31 -17.51 -1.32 14.87
C SER A 31 -16.11 -0.69 14.93
N MET A 32 -15.85 0.09 15.98
CA MET A 32 -14.53 0.71 16.16
C MET A 32 -13.40 -0.34 16.18
N GLN A 33 -13.65 -1.53 16.74
CA GLN A 33 -12.68 -2.61 16.78
C GLN A 33 -12.34 -3.13 15.38
N GLU A 34 -13.34 -3.38 14.53
CA GLU A 34 -13.11 -3.83 13.15
C GLU A 34 -12.31 -2.79 12.36
N ARG A 35 -12.67 -1.51 12.48
CA ARG A 35 -11.98 -0.41 11.80
C ARG A 35 -10.51 -0.29 12.22
N VAL A 36 -10.21 -0.47 13.50
CA VAL A 36 -8.82 -0.48 14.01
C VAL A 36 -8.05 -1.68 13.46
N ILE A 37 -8.64 -2.86 13.43
CA ILE A 37 -7.99 -4.06 12.86
C ILE A 37 -7.71 -3.84 11.37
N THR A 38 -8.69 -3.33 10.61
CA THR A 38 -8.50 -2.98 9.20
C THR A 38 -7.37 -1.96 9.02
N LEU A 39 -7.31 -0.93 9.85
CA LEU A 39 -6.25 0.08 9.82
C LEU A 39 -4.87 -0.53 10.06
N VAL A 40 -4.73 -1.42 11.06
CA VAL A 40 -3.47 -2.11 11.36
C VAL A 40 -3.02 -2.95 10.15
N ILE A 41 -3.94 -3.68 9.52
CA ILE A 41 -3.64 -4.47 8.31
C ILE A 41 -3.15 -3.56 7.18
N ILE A 42 -3.79 -2.41 6.95
CA ILE A 42 -3.40 -1.46 5.91
C ILE A 42 -2.00 -0.89 6.17
N ILE A 43 -1.69 -0.55 7.42
CA ILE A 43 -0.35 -0.08 7.80
C ILE A 43 0.70 -1.15 7.49
N ILE A 44 0.44 -2.42 7.80
CA ILE A 44 1.34 -3.53 7.46
C ILE A 44 1.52 -3.63 5.94
N ILE A 45 0.45 -3.51 5.16
CA ILE A 45 0.52 -3.52 3.69
C ILE A 45 1.39 -2.37 3.17
N TYR A 46 1.25 -1.16 3.70
CA TYR A 46 2.10 -0.03 3.30
C TYR A 46 3.57 -0.27 3.61
N VAL A 47 3.86 -0.84 4.78
CA VAL A 47 5.23 -1.20 5.17
C VAL A 47 5.79 -2.22 4.16
N LEU A 48 5.06 -3.30 3.87
CA LEU A 48 5.48 -4.32 2.93
C LEU A 48 5.67 -3.78 1.51
N LEU A 49 4.76 -2.95 1.01
CA LEU A 49 4.89 -2.28 -0.29
C LEU A 49 6.13 -1.39 -0.33
N THR A 50 6.37 -0.61 0.73
CA THR A 50 7.53 0.29 0.79
C THR A 50 8.84 -0.48 0.80
N PHE A 51 8.92 -1.55 1.60
CA PHE A 51 10.09 -2.43 1.61
C PHE A 51 10.29 -3.14 0.26
N GLY A 52 9.21 -3.62 -0.37
CA GLY A 52 9.23 -4.22 -1.69
C GLY A 52 9.77 -3.26 -2.75
N LEU A 53 9.27 -2.02 -2.78
CA LEU A 53 9.74 -0.98 -3.69
C LEU A 53 11.22 -0.69 -3.48
N LYS A 54 11.66 -0.46 -2.23
CA LYS A 54 13.07 -0.20 -1.91
C LYS A 54 13.98 -1.34 -2.34
N LYS A 55 13.57 -2.60 -2.09
CA LYS A 55 14.34 -3.79 -2.48
C LYS A 55 14.44 -3.92 -4.01
N LEU A 56 13.33 -3.73 -4.72
CA LEU A 56 13.31 -3.83 -6.19
C LEU A 56 14.10 -2.70 -6.85
N LEU A 57 13.96 -1.47 -6.39
CA LEU A 57 14.75 -0.34 -6.89
C LEU A 57 16.25 -0.53 -6.61
N LYS A 58 16.63 -1.06 -5.44
CA LYS A 58 18.04 -1.38 -5.11
C LYS A 58 18.59 -2.52 -5.98
N SER A 59 17.75 -3.48 -6.36
CA SER A 59 18.13 -4.62 -7.18
C SER A 59 18.33 -4.26 -8.66
N ILE A 60 17.82 -3.11 -9.10
CA ILE A 60 18.03 -2.63 -10.46
C ILE A 60 19.32 -1.82 -10.46
N LYS A 61 20.38 -2.46 -10.94
CA LYS A 61 21.55 -1.77 -11.47
C LYS A 61 21.12 -1.22 -12.82
N ASP A 62 21.10 0.11 -12.96
CA ASP A 62 20.88 0.74 -14.26
C ASP A 62 21.92 0.25 -15.29
#